data_AF-A0A9D0NRS6-F1
#
_entry.id   AF-A0A9D0NRS6-F1
#
_cell.length_a   1.000
_cell.length_b   1.000
_cell.length_c   1.000
_cell.angle_alpha   90.00
_cell.angle_beta   90.00
_cell.angle_gamma   90.00
#
_symmetry.space_group_name_H-M   'P 1'
#
loop_
_entity.id
_entity.type
_entity.pdbx_description
1 polymer ?
#
loop_
_entity_poly.entity_id
_entity_poly.type
_entity_poly.pdbx_seq_one_letter_code
_entity_poly.pdbx_strand_id
1 'polypeptide(L)' 'LMEKAAQRIPAERLWVNPDCGLKTRGWPEVEAALGNMVEAARRLRENHASRRQSA' A
#
# COMPACT_ATOMS: atom_id res chain seq x y z
N LEU A 1 2.67 9.32 0.17
CA LEU A 1 4.01 8.69 0.11
C LEU A 1 4.07 7.56 -0.91
N MET A 2 3.13 6.60 -0.92
CA MET A 2 3.15 5.44 -1.83
C MET A 2 3.22 5.78 -3.33
N GLU A 3 2.53 6.84 -3.80
CA GLU A 3 2.63 7.27 -5.20
C GLU A 3 4.05 7.70 -5.59
N LYS A 4 4.77 8.35 -4.67
CA LYS A 4 6.17 8.74 -4.89
C LYS A 4 7.08 7.51 -4.95
N ALA A 5 6.81 6.50 -4.13
CA ALA A 5 7.53 5.22 -4.18
C ALA A 5 7.29 4.50 -5.51
N ALA A 6 6.05 4.46 -5.99
CA ALA A 6 5.69 3.86 -7.28
C ALA A 6 6.32 4.56 -8.51
N GLN A 7 6.76 5.82 -8.37
CA GLN A 7 7.52 6.53 -9.42
C GLN A 7 9.00 6.10 -9.48
N ARG A 8 9.51 5.43 -8.45
CA ARG A 8 10.94 5.13 -8.28
C ARG A 8 11.24 3.62 -8.20
N ILE A 9 10.28 2.83 -7.74
CA ILE A 9 10.39 1.39 -7.57
C ILE A 9 9.39 0.72 -8.54
N PRO A 10 9.84 -0.20 -9.41
CA PRO A 10 8.93 -0.96 -10.27
C PRO A 10 7.82 -1.63 -9.47
N ALA A 11 6.61 -1.65 -9.99
CA ALA A 11 5.42 -2.12 -9.26
C ALA A 11 5.57 -3.55 -8.75
N GLU A 12 6.22 -4.43 -9.52
CA GLU A 12 6.50 -5.82 -9.16
C GLU A 12 7.51 -5.98 -8.01
N ARG A 13 8.21 -4.91 -7.63
CA ARG A 13 9.17 -4.87 -6.51
C ARG A 13 8.69 -4.02 -5.34
N LEU A 14 7.56 -3.32 -5.46
CA LEU A 14 7.06 -2.42 -4.43
C LEU A 14 6.12 -3.17 -3.47
N TRP A 15 6.51 -3.25 -2.20
CA TRP A 15 5.73 -3.87 -1.14
C TRP A 15 5.14 -2.80 -0.21
N VAL A 16 3.98 -3.11 0.37
CA VAL A 16 3.31 -2.26 1.37
C VAL A 16 3.15 -3.08 2.64
N ASN A 17 3.78 -2.62 3.71
CA ASN A 17 3.76 -3.26 5.02
C ASN A 17 3.91 -2.20 6.13
N PRO A 18 3.56 -2.52 7.39
CA PRO A 18 3.87 -1.67 8.52
C PRO A 18 5.38 -1.56 8.73
N ASP A 19 5.83 -0.50 9.41
CA ASP A 19 7.25 -0.27 9.69
C ASP A 19 7.89 -1.38 10.55
N CYS A 20 7.12 -1.98 11.47
CA CYS A 20 7.60 -3.01 12.38
C CYS A 20 6.48 -3.99 12.80
N GLY A 21 6.83 -4.97 13.64
CA GLY A 21 5.86 -5.90 14.20
C GLY A 21 4.84 -5.21 15.11
N LEU A 22 3.62 -5.76 15.17
CA LEU A 22 2.47 -5.14 15.82
C LEU A 22 2.31 -5.51 17.31
N LYS A 23 3.37 -6.07 17.95
CA LYS A 23 3.30 -6.67 19.29
C LYS A 23 2.83 -5.71 20.41
N THR A 24 2.94 -4.40 20.18
CA THR A 24 2.57 -3.35 21.14
C THR A 24 1.28 -2.60 20.75
N ARG A 25 0.49 -3.13 19.81
CA ARG A 25 -0.77 -2.54 19.33
C ARG A 25 -1.98 -3.35 19.77
N GLY A 26 -3.11 -2.68 19.95
CA GLY A 26 -4.39 -3.34 20.28
C GLY A 26 -5.11 -3.82 19.03
N TRP A 27 -5.94 -4.85 19.15
CA TRP A 27 -6.67 -5.44 18.01
C TRP A 27 -7.53 -4.43 17.23
N PRO A 28 -8.38 -3.58 17.85
CA PRO A 28 -9.20 -2.64 17.10
C PRO A 28 -8.37 -1.65 16.27
N GLU A 29 -7.22 -1.23 16.79
CA GLU A 29 -6.28 -0.36 16.08
C GLU A 29 -5.63 -1.09 14.90
N VAL A 30 -5.16 -2.32 15.15
CA VAL A 30 -4.51 -3.15 14.12
C VAL A 30 -5.46 -3.44 12.97
N GLU A 31 -6.68 -3.86 13.25
CA GLU A 31 -7.67 -4.18 12.23
C GLU A 31 -8.00 -2.95 11.37
N ALA A 32 -8.25 -1.80 11.99
CA ALA A 32 -8.53 -0.56 11.27
C ALA A 32 -7.33 -0.10 10.43
N ALA A 33 -6.12 -0.12 11.01
CA ALA A 33 -4.91 0.33 10.32
C ALA A 33 -4.55 -0.58 9.14
N LEU A 34 -4.59 -1.90 9.33
CA LEU A 34 -4.31 -2.86 8.26
C LEU A 34 -5.40 -2.83 7.18
N GLY A 35 -6.67 -2.69 7.55
CA GLY A 35 -7.78 -2.52 6.61
C GLY A 35 -7.56 -1.30 5.70
N ASN A 36 -7.21 -0.15 6.30
CA ASN A 36 -6.90 1.06 5.56
C ASN A 36 -5.66 0.91 4.66
N MET A 37 -4.61 0.24 5.15
CA MET A 37 -3.39 -0.02 4.38
C MET A 37 -3.65 -0.88 3.15
N VAL A 38 -4.45 -1.95 3.30
CA VAL A 38 -4.83 -2.85 2.20
C VAL A 38 -5.68 -2.10 1.17
N GLU A 39 -6.66 -1.31 1.60
CA GLU A 39 -7.51 -0.53 0.69
C GLU A 39 -6.69 0.53 -0.08
N ALA A 40 -5.75 1.21 0.59
CA ALA A 40 -4.87 2.16 -0.06
C ALA A 40 -3.95 1.48 -1.10
N ALA A 41 -3.46 0.27 -0.80
CA ALA A 41 -2.71 -0.53 -1.76
C ALA A 41 -3.58 -1.00 -2.95
N ARG A 42 -4.87 -1.31 -2.72
CA ARG A 42 -5.83 -1.66 -3.78
C ARG A 42 -6.01 -0.51 -4.76
N ARG A 43 -6.26 0.70 -4.25
CA ARG A 43 -6.38 1.92 -5.06
C ARG A 43 -5.11 2.23 -5.87
N LEU A 44 -3.93 2.02 -5.26
CA LEU A 44 -2.66 2.22 -5.97
C LEU A 44 -2.52 1.25 -7.16
N ARG A 45 -2.92 -0.02 -7.00
CA ARG A 45 -2.90 -1.01 -8.09
C ARG A 45 -3.85 -0.65 -9.22
N GLU A 46 -5.07 -0.22 -8.90
CA GLU A 46 -6.05 0.25 -9.88
C GLU A 46 -5.50 1.45 -10.67
N ASN A 47 -4.98 2.46 -9.97
CA ASN A 47 -4.38 3.64 -10.59
C ASN A 47 -3.18 3.30 -11.48
N HIS A 48 -2.31 2.39 -11.04
CA HIS A 48 -1.18 1.94 -11.84
C HIS A 48 -1.62 1.20 -13.11
N ALA A 49 -2.62 0.31 -13.00
CA ALA A 49 -3.18 -0.41 -14.14
C ALA A 49 -3.79 0.56 -15.17
N SER A 50 -4.58 1.54 -14.71
CA SER A 50 -5.17 2.57 -15.59
C SER A 50 -4.09 3.39 -16.30
N ARG A 51 -3.05 3.84 -15.58
CA ARG A 51 -1.92 4.59 -16.18
C ARG A 51 -1.16 3.79 -17.23
N ARG A 52 -1.02 2.48 -17.03
CA ARG A 52 -0.32 1.58 -17.97
C ARG A 52 -1.13 1.29 -19.24
N GLN A 53 -2.44 1.53 -19.24
CA GLN A 53 -3.30 1.41 -20.42
C GLN A 53 -3.36 2.70 -21.24
N SER A 54 -3.07 3.85 -20.61
CA SER A 54 -3.08 5.17 -21.24
C SER A 54 -1.70 5.63 -21.77
N ALA A 55 -0.66 4.82 -21.58
CA ALA A 55 0.72 5.07 -22.01
C ALA A 55 1.16 3.98 -23.00
#